data_AF-A0A1H2WCF2-F1
#
_entry.id   AF-A0A1H2WCF2-F1
#
_cell.length_a   1.000
_cell.length_b   1.000
_cell.length_c   1.000
_cell.angle_alpha   90.00
_cell.angle_beta   90.00
_cell.angle_gamma   90.00
#
_symmetry.space_group_name_H-M   'P 1'
#
loop_
_entity.id
_entity.type
_entity.pdbx_description
1 polymer ?
#
loop_
_entity_poly.entity_id
_entity_poly.type
_entity_poly.pdbx_seq_one_letter_code
_entity_poly.pdbx_strand_id
1 'polypeptide(L)'
;MTDQATTTVSEAQLESGLAVVRRALSEQAGASPESIDLDKPLSAIPGIESVKALRAITQIEDEFDVVIPDDFLFESATVREFAAYLAGLVAERGQA
;
A
#
# COMPACT_ATOMS: atom_id res chain seq x y z
N MET A 1 -6.42 -9.39 -30.95
CA MET A 1 -6.03 -10.53 -30.09
C MET A 1 -4.72 -10.11 -29.43
N THR A 2 -4.73 -9.40 -28.31
CA THR A 2 -5.52 -9.64 -27.08
C THR A 2 -5.87 -8.30 -26.43
N ASP A 3 -7.13 -8.18 -26.04
CA ASP A 3 -7.68 -7.14 -25.16
C ASP A 3 -7.14 -7.40 -23.74
N GLN A 4 -6.33 -6.48 -23.23
CA GLN A 4 -5.86 -6.46 -21.84
C GLN A 4 -6.26 -5.10 -21.28
N ALA A 5 -7.46 -5.02 -20.74
CA ALA A 5 -7.79 -4.05 -19.70
C ALA A 5 -6.97 -4.40 -18.45
N THR A 6 -5.68 -4.04 -18.47
CA THR A 6 -4.83 -4.05 -17.28
C THR A 6 -4.86 -2.63 -16.73
N THR A 7 -5.37 -2.44 -15.51
CA THR A 7 -5.30 -1.18 -14.77
C THR A 7 -3.85 -0.70 -14.78
N THR A 8 -3.50 0.17 -15.71
CA THR A 8 -2.14 0.65 -15.92
C THR A 8 -1.94 1.77 -14.92
N VAL A 9 -1.58 1.41 -13.69
CA VAL A 9 -1.22 2.40 -12.68
C VAL A 9 0.00 3.15 -13.22
N SER A 10 -0.15 4.45 -13.48
CA SER A 10 0.93 5.29 -13.99
C SER A 10 2.05 5.38 -12.96
N GLU A 11 3.29 5.57 -13.39
CA GLU A 11 4.45 5.72 -12.48
C GLU A 11 4.21 6.77 -11.39
N ALA A 12 3.57 7.90 -11.73
CA ALA A 12 3.21 8.94 -10.77
C ALA A 12 2.21 8.46 -9.69
N GLN A 13 1.25 7.61 -10.07
CA GLN A 13 0.27 7.05 -9.15
C GLN A 13 0.93 6.01 -8.24
N LEU A 14 1.84 5.19 -8.79
CA LEU A 14 2.66 4.26 -8.00
C LEU A 14 3.52 4.99 -6.98
N GLU A 15 4.23 6.06 -7.38
CA GLU A 15 5.05 6.85 -6.46
C GLU A 15 4.21 7.49 -5.35
N SER A 16 3.02 7.98 -5.67
CA SER A 16 2.11 8.54 -4.68
C SER A 16 1.58 7.47 -3.72
N GLY A 17 1.20 6.30 -4.23
CA GLY A 17 0.80 5.15 -3.40
C GLY A 17 1.94 4.67 -2.50
N LEU A 18 3.16 4.63 -3.03
CA LEU A 18 4.37 4.28 -2.27
C LEU A 18 4.60 5.26 -1.15
N ALA A 19 4.51 6.57 -1.41
CA ALA A 19 4.69 7.60 -0.39
C ALA A 19 3.69 7.44 0.77
N VAL A 20 2.41 7.17 0.45
CA VAL A 20 1.34 6.96 1.44
C VAL A 20 1.59 5.70 2.27
N VAL A 21 1.78 4.56 1.61
CA VAL A 21 2.01 3.27 2.28
C VAL A 21 3.24 3.35 3.17
N ARG A 22 4.32 3.91 2.65
CA ARG A 22 5.60 4.06 3.36
C ARG A 22 5.45 4.93 4.60
N ARG A 23 4.71 6.04 4.49
CA ARG A 23 4.38 6.91 5.62
C ARG A 23 3.62 6.14 6.70
N ALA A 24 2.48 5.55 6.37
CA ALA A 24 1.63 4.84 7.33
C ALA A 24 2.37 3.69 8.03
N LEU A 25 3.13 2.88 7.28
CA LEU A 25 3.92 1.79 7.86
C LEU A 25 5.04 2.31 8.76
N SER A 26 5.74 3.36 8.34
CA SER A 26 6.84 3.95 9.11
C SER A 26 6.38 4.56 10.43
N GLU A 27 5.20 5.18 10.45
CA GLU A 27 4.56 5.73 11.66
C GLU A 27 4.26 4.62 12.68
N GLN A 28 3.78 3.46 12.23
CA GLN A 28 3.51 2.32 13.12
C GLN A 28 4.79 1.54 13.50
N ALA A 29 5.75 1.44 12.60
CA ALA A 29 7.05 0.78 12.83
C ALA A 29 7.95 1.59 13.76
N GLY A 30 7.76 2.91 13.84
CA GLY A 30 8.70 3.82 14.49
C GLY A 30 10.02 3.96 13.71
N ALA A 31 9.96 3.82 12.39
CA ALA A 31 11.11 3.91 11.49
C ALA A 31 10.97 5.11 10.56
N SER A 32 12.04 5.47 9.84
CA SER A 32 11.94 6.44 8.76
C SER A 32 11.27 5.82 7.54
N PRO A 33 10.39 6.55 6.83
CA PRO A 33 9.75 6.03 5.63
C PRO A 33 10.79 5.64 4.57
N GLU A 34 11.88 6.39 4.42
CA GLU A 34 12.98 6.03 3.50
C GLU A 34 13.76 4.76 3.83
N SER A 35 13.63 4.25 5.06
CA SER A 35 14.25 2.99 5.48
C SER A 35 13.41 1.76 5.10
N ILE A 36 12.17 1.95 4.64
CA ILE A 36 11.28 0.86 4.26
C ILE A 36 11.67 0.38 2.86
N ASP A 37 11.95 -0.91 2.75
CA ASP A 37 12.33 -1.56 1.51
C ASP A 37 11.09 -1.94 0.72
N LEU A 38 11.00 -1.46 -0.53
CA LEU A 38 9.78 -1.54 -1.33
C LEU A 38 9.52 -2.94 -1.88
N ASP A 39 10.60 -3.70 -2.09
CA ASP A 39 10.57 -5.04 -2.68
C ASP A 39 10.55 -6.14 -1.61
N LYS A 40 10.45 -5.74 -0.33
CA LYS A 40 10.27 -6.65 0.80
C LYS A 40 8.80 -6.79 1.18
N PRO A 41 8.41 -7.97 1.70
CA PRO A 41 7.07 -8.15 2.24
C PRO A 41 6.84 -7.24 3.44
N LEU A 42 5.59 -6.83 3.65
CA LEU A 42 5.19 -5.98 4.77
C LEU A 42 5.64 -6.55 6.13
N SER A 43 5.59 -7.87 6.28
CA SER A 43 6.02 -8.61 7.48
C SER A 43 7.54 -8.60 7.72
N ALA A 44 8.36 -8.28 6.71
CA ALA A 44 9.81 -8.15 6.88
C ALA A 44 10.24 -6.75 7.32
N ILE A 45 9.29 -5.81 7.46
CA ILE A 45 9.57 -4.46 7.94
C ILE A 45 9.95 -4.52 9.42
N PRO A 46 11.14 -4.01 9.82
CA PRO A 46 11.55 -3.99 11.21
C PRO A 46 10.57 -3.18 12.07
N GLY A 47 10.06 -3.78 13.14
CA GLY A 47 9.15 -3.10 14.08
C GLY A 47 7.68 -3.11 13.67
N ILE A 48 7.34 -3.65 12.49
CA ILE A 48 5.97 -3.97 12.11
C ILE A 48 5.55 -5.32 12.69
N GLU A 49 4.33 -5.34 13.21
CA GLU A 49 3.62 -6.52 13.71
C GLU A 49 2.26 -6.58 13.03
N SER A 50 1.62 -7.75 12.94
CA SER A 50 0.33 -7.91 12.24
C SER A 50 -0.72 -6.90 12.69
N VAL A 51 -0.80 -6.60 13.99
CA VAL A 51 -1.72 -5.58 14.55
C VAL A 51 -1.36 -4.16 14.10
N LYS A 52 -0.07 -3.85 14.01
CA LYS A 52 0.42 -2.53 13.56
C LYS A 52 0.22 -2.33 12.07
N ALA A 53 0.45 -3.38 11.28
CA ALA A 53 0.19 -3.36 9.85
C ALA A 53 -1.30 -3.15 9.57
N LEU A 54 -2.18 -3.83 10.32
CA LEU A 54 -3.62 -3.61 10.24
C LEU A 54 -4.00 -2.16 10.60
N ARG A 55 -3.39 -1.58 11.65
CA ARG A 55 -3.61 -0.16 11.98
C ARG A 55 -3.16 0.79 10.87
N ALA A 56 -2.03 0.52 10.22
CA ALA A 56 -1.57 1.31 9.08
C ALA A 56 -2.56 1.22 7.90
N ILE A 57 -3.10 0.03 7.64
CA ILE A 57 -4.13 -0.16 6.61
C ILE A 57 -5.38 0.62 6.97
N THR A 58 -5.94 0.43 8.16
CA THR A 58 -7.16 1.13 8.59
C THR A 58 -7.00 2.65 8.54
N GLN A 59 -5.80 3.16 8.83
CA GLN A 59 -5.49 4.58 8.67
C GLN A 59 -5.56 5.03 7.21
N ILE A 60 -5.04 4.25 6.27
CA ILE A 60 -5.12 4.51 4.83
C ILE A 60 -6.58 4.39 4.34
N GLU A 61 -7.30 3.38 4.80
CA GLU A 61 -8.72 3.18 4.50
C GLU A 61 -9.55 4.40 4.91
N ASP A 62 -9.34 4.93 6.12
CA ASP A 62 -10.02 6.13 6.61
C ASP A 62 -9.59 7.40 5.85
N GLU A 63 -8.28 7.57 5.59
CA GLU A 63 -7.74 8.75 4.88
C GLU A 63 -8.24 8.85 3.43
N PHE A 64 -8.35 7.72 2.74
CA PHE A 64 -8.75 7.67 1.33
C PHE A 64 -10.19 7.20 1.12
N ASP A 65 -10.92 6.83 2.18
CA ASP A 65 -12.24 6.17 2.21
C ASP A 65 -12.24 4.74 1.61
N VAL A 66 -11.08 4.09 1.40
CA VAL A 66 -10.95 2.83 0.62
C VAL A 66 -11.21 1.59 1.49
N VAL A 67 -11.44 0.44 0.85
CA VAL A 67 -11.50 -0.86 1.53
C VAL A 67 -10.39 -1.76 1.01
N ILE A 68 -9.50 -2.18 1.90
CA ILE A 68 -8.37 -3.06 1.61
C ILE A 68 -8.62 -4.39 2.34
N PRO A 69 -8.60 -5.53 1.64
CA PRO A 69 -8.83 -6.82 2.27
C PRO A 69 -7.73 -7.13 3.29
N ASP A 70 -8.12 -7.67 4.45
CA ASP A 70 -7.18 -8.05 5.51
C ASP A 70 -6.24 -9.18 5.08
N ASP A 71 -6.67 -10.05 4.17
CA ASP A 71 -5.87 -11.12 3.57
C ASP A 71 -4.59 -10.60 2.91
N PHE A 72 -4.61 -9.35 2.42
CA PHE A 72 -3.49 -8.68 1.78
C PHE A 72 -2.23 -8.62 2.67
N LEU A 73 -2.41 -8.53 3.99
CA LEU A 73 -1.30 -8.57 4.96
C LEU A 73 -0.65 -9.95 5.08
N PHE A 74 -1.42 -11.00 4.80
CA PHE A 74 -1.01 -12.39 4.97
C PHE A 74 -0.41 -12.99 3.70
N GLU A 75 -0.72 -12.45 2.51
CA GLU A 75 -0.27 -12.94 1.21
C GLU A 75 1.22 -12.70 0.90
N SER A 76 2.06 -12.31 1.86
CA SER A 76 3.45 -11.89 1.64
C SER A 76 3.59 -10.73 0.64
N ALA A 77 2.54 -9.91 0.52
CA ALA A 77 2.54 -8.76 -0.35
C ALA A 77 3.68 -7.80 0.01
N THR A 78 4.36 -7.34 -1.04
CA THR A 78 5.41 -6.32 -0.93
C THR A 78 4.80 -4.94 -0.75
N VAL A 79 5.60 -4.02 -0.20
CA VAL A 79 5.22 -2.60 -0.10
C VAL A 79 4.88 -2.02 -1.47
N ARG A 80 5.60 -2.43 -2.52
CA ARG A 80 5.33 -2.04 -3.91
C ARG A 80 3.97 -2.54 -4.39
N GLU A 81 3.66 -3.82 -4.17
CA GLU A 81 2.35 -4.38 -4.55
C GLU A 81 1.22 -3.68 -3.81
N PHE A 82 1.43 -3.37 -2.52
CA PHE A 82 0.44 -2.65 -1.73
C PHE A 82 0.19 -1.23 -2.28
N ALA A 83 1.27 -0.52 -2.57
CA ALA A 83 1.19 0.81 -3.15
C ALA A 83 0.52 0.82 -4.52
N ALA A 84 0.80 -0.18 -5.36
CA ALA A 84 0.15 -0.33 -6.66
C ALA A 84 -1.35 -0.57 -6.52
N TYR A 85 -1.72 -1.44 -5.59
CA TYR A 85 -3.12 -1.73 -5.27
C TYR A 85 -3.86 -0.48 -4.76
N LEU A 86 -3.28 0.23 -3.78
CA LEU A 86 -3.82 1.48 -3.25
C LEU A 86 -3.97 2.55 -4.34
N ALA A 87 -2.94 2.72 -5.17
CA ALA A 87 -2.95 3.69 -6.25
C ALA A 87 -4.07 3.40 -7.28
N GLY A 88 -4.37 2.12 -7.55
CA GLY A 88 -5.53 1.72 -8.35
C GLY A 88 -6.84 2.14 -7.69
N LEU A 89 -7.05 1.79 -6.42
CA LEU A 89 -8.27 2.12 -5.68
C LEU A 89 -8.53 3.63 -5.61
N VAL A 90 -7.49 4.42 -5.33
CA VAL A 90 -7.60 5.89 -5.24
C VAL A 90 -7.85 6.49 -6.62
N ALA A 91 -7.25 5.94 -7.68
CA ALA A 91 -7.47 6.42 -9.04
C ALA A 91 -8.92 6.21 -9.49
N GLU A 92 -9.50 5.05 -9.21
CA GLU A 92 -10.90 4.75 -9.53
C GLU A 92 -11.87 5.70 -8.81
N ARG A 93 -11.53 6.12 -7.59
CA ARG A 93 -12.29 7.08 -6.79
C ARG A 93 -12.19 8.51 -7.25
N GLY A 94 -11.04 8.94 -7.74
CA GLY A 94 -10.85 10.28 -8.31
C GLY A 94 -11.60 10.54 -9.63
N GLN A 95 -12.23 9.51 -10.20
CA GLN A 95 -13.00 9.58 -11.44
C GLN A 95 -14.52 9.68 -11.25
N ALA A 96 -15.01 9.72 -10.01
CA ALA A 96 -16.44 9.78 -9.66
C ALA A 96 -16.92 11.19 -9.31
#